data_AF-A0A969N067-F1
#
_entry.id   AF-A0A969N067-F1
#
_cell.length_a   1.000
_cell.length_b   1.000
_cell.length_c   1.000
_cell.angle_alpha   90.00
_cell.angle_beta   90.00
_cell.angle_gamma   90.00
#
_symmetry.space_group_name_H-M   'P 1'
#
loop_
_entity.id
_entity.type
_entity.pdbx_description
1 polymer ?
#
loop_
_entity_poly.entity_id
_entity_poly.type
_entity_poly.pdbx_seq_one_letter_code
_entity_poly.pdbx_strand_id
1 'polypeptide(L)' 'MKNIDTVSVPKTPQELERAIQRYRTSNLRGRELFCHWQAIRLAALAQAGTDGVGDQIPGDDSY' A
#
# COMPACT_ATOMS: atom_id res chain seq x y z
N MET A 1 -1.17 21.60 19.27
CA MET A 1 -1.68 21.05 18.01
C MET A 1 -1.06 19.68 17.81
N LYS A 2 -1.85 18.60 17.89
CA LYS A 2 -1.35 17.24 17.70
C LYS A 2 -1.07 17.06 16.20
N ASN A 3 0.19 16.86 15.87
CA ASN A 3 0.64 16.62 14.50
C ASN A 3 -0.21 15.48 13.94
N ILE A 4 -0.91 15.75 12.84
CA ILE A 4 -1.57 14.71 12.06
C ILE A 4 -0.38 14.01 11.40
N ASP A 5 0.15 13.01 12.10
CA ASP A 5 1.23 12.16 11.63
C ASP A 5 0.79 11.61 10.28
N THR A 6 1.33 12.18 9.21
CA THR A 6 1.13 11.72 7.85
C THR A 6 1.67 10.31 7.79
N VAL A 7 0.77 9.33 7.95
CA VAL A 7 1.12 7.92 7.85
C VAL A 7 1.75 7.71 6.47
N SER A 8 3.08 7.54 6.48
CA SER A 8 3.85 7.45 5.25
C SER A 8 3.51 6.16 4.56
N VAL A 9 3.10 6.26 3.29
CA VAL A 9 2.74 5.11 2.46
C VAL A 9 4.00 4.26 2.24
N PRO A 10 4.00 2.98 2.66
CA PRO A 10 5.15 2.13 2.46
C PRO A 10 5.42 1.93 0.96
N LYS A 11 6.68 2.12 0.54
CA LYS A 11 7.05 2.09 -0.89
C LYS A 11 7.55 0.73 -1.34
N THR A 12 7.99 -0.10 -0.40
CA THR A 12 8.55 -1.43 -0.67
C THR A 12 7.66 -2.53 -0.10
N PRO A 13 7.71 -3.75 -0.66
CA PRO A 13 6.95 -4.90 -0.14
C PRO A 13 7.29 -5.22 1.31
N GLN A 14 8.56 -5.11 1.69
CA GLN A 14 9.01 -5.34 3.07
C GLN A 14 8.44 -4.31 4.05
N GLU A 15 8.34 -3.05 3.63
CA GLU A 15 7.71 -2.01 4.46
C GLU A 15 6.19 -2.18 4.54
N LEU A 16 5.56 -2.66 3.48
CA LEU A 16 4.12 -2.96 3.46
C LEU A 16 3.79 -4.09 4.46
N GLU A 17 4.55 -5.18 4.44
CA GLU A 17 4.36 -6.27 5.40
C GLU A 17 4.58 -5.79 6.85
N ARG A 18 5.62 -4.98 7.10
CA ARG A 18 5.84 -4.38 8.42
C ARG A 18 4.69 -3.46 8.83
N ALA A 19 4.13 -2.68 7.90
CA ALA A 19 2.98 -1.82 8.16
C ALA A 19 1.72 -2.63 8.48
N ILE A 20 1.48 -3.75 7.78
CA ILE A 20 0.38 -4.68 8.05
C ILE A 20 0.53 -5.34 9.42
N GLN A 21 1.74 -5.80 9.76
CA GLN A 21 2.00 -6.38 11.08
C GLN A 21 1.78 -5.35 12.20
N ARG A 22 2.29 -4.13 12.03
CA ARG A 22 2.04 -3.03 12.98
C ARG A 22 0.57 -2.69 13.08
N TYR A 23 -0.16 -2.64 11.97
CA TYR A 23 -1.59 -2.39 11.97
C TYR A 23 -2.37 -3.47 12.75
N ARG A 24 -1.95 -4.73 12.63
CA ARG A 24 -2.57 -5.86 13.36
C ARG A 24 -2.26 -5.88 14.85
N THR A 25 -1.04 -5.50 15.24
CA THR A 25 -0.61 -5.52 16.65
C THR A 25 -0.88 -4.22 17.39
N SER A 26 -1.05 -3.11 16.67
CA SER A 26 -1.31 -1.80 17.27
C SER A 26 -2.78 -1.65 17.61
N ASN A 27 -3.05 -1.12 18.80
CA ASN A 27 -4.40 -0.78 19.27
C ASN A 27 -4.85 0.58 18.71
N LEU A 28 -4.78 0.74 17.39
CA LEU A 28 -5.17 1.96 16.68
C LEU A 28 -6.68 2.15 16.79
N ARG A 29 -7.13 3.40 16.96
CA ARG A 29 -8.56 3.71 17.11
C ARG A 29 -9.00 4.84 16.17
N GLY A 30 -10.24 4.76 15.72
CA GLY A 30 -10.90 5.81 14.94
C GLY A 30 -10.08 6.23 13.71
N ARG A 31 -9.72 7.52 13.65
CA ARG A 31 -9.07 8.13 12.47
C ARG A 31 -7.67 7.58 12.20
N GLU A 32 -6.92 7.19 13.23
CA GLU A 32 -5.56 6.67 13.07
C GLU A 32 -5.55 5.29 12.42
N LEU A 33 -6.52 4.45 12.75
CA LEU A 33 -6.75 3.15 12.13
C LEU A 33 -7.09 3.33 10.65
N PHE A 34 -8.00 4.26 10.33
CA PHE A 34 -8.35 4.56 8.95
C PHE A 34 -7.15 5.07 8.13
N CYS A 35 -6.35 5.98 8.69
CA CYS A 35 -5.15 6.49 8.02
C CYS A 35 -4.12 5.37 7.76
N HIS A 36 -3.89 4.46 8.72
CA HIS A 36 -2.97 3.34 8.53
C HIS A 36 -3.48 2.34 7.50
N TRP A 37 -4.78 2.00 7.53
CA TRP A 37 -5.38 1.13 6.53
C TRP A 37 -5.30 1.74 5.13
N GLN A 38 -5.58 3.04 4.99
CA GLN A 38 -5.49 3.74 3.71
C GLN A 38 -4.06 3.74 3.17
N ALA A 39 -3.06 3.95 4.03
CA ALA A 39 -1.65 3.91 3.62
C ALA A 39 -1.22 2.50 3.15
N ILE A 40 -1.62 1.45 3.87
CA ILE A 40 -1.39 0.05 3.47
C ILE A 40 -2.04 -0.25 2.12
N ARG A 41 -3.29 0.19 1.94
CA ARG A 41 -4.02 -0.03 0.70
C ARG A 41 -3.37 0.68 -0.49
N LEU A 42 -2.97 1.95 -0.33
CA LEU A 42 -2.30 2.71 -1.38
C LEU A 42 -0.97 2.06 -1.77
N ALA A 43 -0.20 1.59 -0.79
CA ALA A 43 1.05 0.87 -1.03
C ALA A 43 0.83 -0.46 -1.76
N ALA A 44 -0.18 -1.23 -1.37
CA ALA A 44 -0.51 -2.48 -2.04
C ALA A 44 -0.93 -2.26 -3.50
N LEU A 45 -1.72 -1.21 -3.77
CA LEU A 45 -2.09 -0.84 -5.14
C LEU A 45 -0.89 -0.36 -5.96
N ALA A 46 0.00 0.45 -5.36
CA ALA A 46 1.21 0.90 -6.04
C ALA A 46 2.13 -0.27 -6.38
N GLN A 47 2.29 -1.25 -5.49
CA GLN A 47 3.09 -2.44 -5.74
C GLN A 47 2.47 -3.35 -6.79
N ALA A 48 1.15 -3.60 -6.72
CA ALA A 48 0.43 -4.35 -7.75
C ALA A 48 0.51 -3.67 -9.14
N GLY A 49 0.60 -2.34 -9.19
CA GLY A 49 0.84 -1.60 -10.43
C GLY A 49 2.30 -1.60 -10.91
N THR A 50 3.26 -1.91 -10.02
CA THR A 50 4.71 -1.93 -10.36
C THR A 50 5.19 -3.31 -10.80
N ASP A 51 4.45 -4.38 -10.51
CA ASP A 51 4.56 -5.68 -11.22
C ASP A 51 4.16 -5.57 -12.70
N GLY A 52 3.84 -4.36 -13.19
CA GLY A 52 3.69 -3.99 -14.59
C GLY A 52 5.01 -3.69 -15.33
N VAL A 53 6.17 -4.16 -14.88
CA VAL A 53 7.30 -4.41 -15.80
C VAL A 53 7.04 -5.76 -16.47
N GLY A 54 6.06 -5.81 -17.37
CA GLY A 54 5.70 -7.07 -18.01
C GLY A 54 4.35 -7.18 -18.68
N ASP A 55 3.56 -6.11 -18.87
CA ASP A 55 2.42 -6.17 -19.80
C ASP A 55 2.90 -5.97 -21.25
N GLN A 56 3.82 -6.83 -21.68
CA GLN A 56 3.86 -7.21 -23.08
C GLN A 56 2.87 -8.36 -23.20
N ILE A 57 1.59 -8.06 -23.43
CA ILE A 57 0.61 -9.05 -23.88
C ILE A 57 1.10 -9.53 -25.26
N PRO A 58 1.64 -10.76 -25.43
CA PRO A 58 2.02 -11.25 -26.72
C PRO A 58 0.75 -11.78 -27.39
N GLY A 59 0.21 -10.95 -28.30
CA GLY A 59 -0.89 -11.31 -29.17
C GLY A 59 -2.22 -10.77 -28.70
N ASP A 60 -2.71 -9.72 -29.35
CA ASP A 60 -3.83 -9.86 -30.28
C ASP A 60 -4.00 -8.54 -31.04
N ASP A 61 -3.48 -8.49 -32.26
CA ASP A 61 -4.13 -7.74 -33.33
C ASP A 61 -3.76 -8.48 -34.63
N SER A 62 -4.59 -9.47 -34.92
CA SER A 62 -4.64 -10.13 -36.22
C SER A 62 -4.96 -9.08 -37.29
N TYR A 63 -4.16 -9.00 -38.35
CA TYR A 63 -4.46 -8.22 -39.57
C TYR A 63 -4.76 -9.16 -40.73
#